data_AF-A0AA37L3V7-F1
#
_entry.id   AF-A0AA37L3V7-F1
#
_cell.length_a   1.000
_cell.length_b   1.000
_cell.length_c   1.000
_cell.angle_alpha   90.00
_cell.angle_beta   90.00
_cell.angle_gamma   90.00
#
_symmetry.space_group_name_H-M   'P 1'
#
loop_
_entity.id
_entity.type
_entity.pdbx_description
1 polymer ?
#
loop_
_entity_poly.entity_id
_entity_poly.type
_entity_poly.pdbx_seq_one_letter_code
_entity_poly.pdbx_strand_id
1 'polypeptide(L)'
;MSTHLSPNDAGALYQALQAGPLAGSPITALRIGAGHSSIASGTQAQARLLRTLEVGYYATAAACFRHDPPAEGELEHAIQVVEEAVMPVHAVLPPDTTLYTADAGIRQVALAAGIEAQPEMTLPLDAVERTFNRLVSVALGRPPAQEGLPEGSAFAATLLILRECMQHLGFDRIVIRSDTVV
;
A
#
# COMPACT_ATOMS: atom_id res chain seq x y z
N MET A 1 -4.14 25.51 16.55
CA MET A 1 -3.75 24.81 15.30
C MET A 1 -3.51 23.35 15.66
N SER A 2 -4.61 22.61 15.83
CA SER A 2 -4.60 21.27 16.43
C SER A 2 -4.31 20.24 15.35
N THR A 3 -3.04 19.93 15.13
CA THR A 3 -2.63 18.81 14.28
C THR A 3 -2.88 17.53 15.06
N HIS A 4 -4.12 17.03 15.02
CA HIS A 4 -4.40 15.66 15.44
C HIS A 4 -3.72 14.72 14.44
N LEU A 5 -2.48 14.33 14.73
CA LEU A 5 -1.90 13.12 14.16
C LEU A 5 -2.79 11.96 14.62
N SER A 6 -3.59 11.46 13.69
CA SER A 6 -4.42 10.29 13.94
C SER A 6 -3.50 9.11 14.24
N PRO A 7 -3.78 8.27 15.27
CA PRO A 7 -3.02 7.05 15.55
C PRO A 7 -3.06 6.01 14.41
N ASN A 8 -3.75 6.34 13.31
CA ASN A 8 -3.94 5.57 12.09
C ASN A 8 -3.24 6.20 10.88
N ASP A 9 -2.02 6.72 11.07
CA ASP A 9 -1.24 7.41 10.04
C ASP A 9 0.14 6.74 9.91
N ALA A 10 0.72 6.70 8.69
CA ALA A 10 2.09 6.27 8.46
C ALA A 10 3.11 6.98 9.36
N GLY A 11 2.84 8.25 9.73
CA GLY A 11 3.65 8.97 10.71
C GLY A 11 3.71 8.30 12.09
N ALA A 12 2.61 7.72 12.56
CA ALA A 12 2.56 7.01 13.84
C ALA A 12 3.33 5.68 13.78
N LEU A 13 3.16 4.91 12.69
CA LEU A 13 3.93 3.69 12.48
C LEU A 13 5.44 3.99 12.40
N TYR A 14 5.81 5.03 11.65
CA TYR A 14 7.20 5.47 11.55
C TYR A 14 7.80 5.78 12.92
N GLN A 15 7.10 6.57 13.74
CA GLN A 15 7.55 6.92 15.09
C GLN A 15 7.69 5.68 15.97
N ALA A 16 6.74 4.76 15.94
CA ALA A 16 6.80 3.52 16.71
C ALA A 16 8.00 2.64 16.31
N LEU A 17 8.26 2.50 15.01
CA LEU A 17 9.40 1.74 14.50
C LEU A 17 10.75 2.37 14.88
N GLN A 18 10.85 3.70 14.80
CA GLN A 18 12.06 4.44 15.19
C GLN A 18 12.26 4.52 16.70
N ALA A 19 11.21 4.46 17.51
CA ALA A 19 11.31 4.39 18.96
C ALA A 19 11.65 2.99 19.48
N GLY A 20 11.51 1.96 18.63
CA GLY A 20 11.73 0.58 19.00
C GLY A 20 12.71 -0.14 18.08
N PRO A 21 12.27 -1.20 17.38
CA PRO A 21 13.16 -2.20 16.78
C PRO A 21 14.05 -1.66 15.64
N LEU A 22 13.73 -0.50 15.07
CA LEU A 22 14.43 0.06 13.91
C LEU A 22 15.04 1.43 14.21
N ALA A 23 15.27 1.76 15.48
CA ALA A 23 15.86 3.02 15.88
C ALA A 23 17.14 3.35 15.10
N GLY A 24 17.15 4.50 14.43
CA GLY A 24 18.29 4.99 13.63
C GLY A 24 18.40 4.38 12.23
N SER A 25 17.52 3.44 11.87
CA SER A 25 17.52 2.81 10.55
C SER A 25 16.78 3.68 9.51
N PRO A 26 17.20 3.66 8.23
CA PRO A 26 16.46 4.31 7.15
C PRO A 26 15.17 3.52 6.84
N ILE A 27 14.02 4.10 7.15
CA ILE A 27 12.72 3.45 6.95
C ILE A 27 11.74 4.36 6.22
N THR A 28 10.80 3.75 5.53
CA THR A 28 9.59 4.37 5.01
C THR A 28 8.39 3.59 5.52
N ALA A 29 7.42 4.26 6.09
CA ALA A 29 6.13 3.70 6.47
C ALA A 29 5.08 4.10 5.43
N LEU A 30 4.25 3.15 5.00
CA LEU A 30 3.11 3.35 4.11
C LEU A 30 1.83 2.87 4.80
N ARG A 31 0.76 3.66 4.65
CA ARG A 31 -0.61 3.24 4.97
C ARG A 31 -1.56 3.61 3.84
N ILE A 32 -2.49 2.72 3.51
CA ILE A 32 -3.55 2.96 2.53
C ILE A 32 -4.87 3.08 3.28
N GLY A 33 -5.29 4.31 3.58
CA GLY A 33 -6.57 4.58 4.24
C GLY A 33 -7.75 4.53 3.28
N ALA A 34 -8.96 4.69 3.81
CA ALA A 34 -10.19 4.66 3.02
C ALA A 34 -10.27 5.83 2.02
N GLY A 35 -10.03 7.06 2.50
CA GLY A 35 -10.11 8.26 1.67
C GLY A 35 -8.75 8.72 1.10
N HIS A 36 -7.68 8.48 1.83
CA HIS A 36 -6.33 8.92 1.50
C HIS A 36 -5.30 7.91 2.02
N SER A 37 -4.10 7.96 1.44
CA SER A 37 -2.94 7.18 1.87
C SER A 37 -1.92 8.12 2.48
N SER A 38 -1.01 7.59 3.29
CA SER A 38 0.07 8.40 3.85
C SER A 38 1.40 7.68 3.81
N ILE A 39 2.45 8.47 3.68
CA ILE A 39 3.84 8.04 3.61
C ILE A 39 4.65 8.86 4.61
N ALA A 40 5.43 8.18 5.45
CA ALA A 40 6.41 8.80 6.34
C ALA A 40 7.79 8.18 6.12
N SER A 41 8.84 8.97 5.93
CA SER A 41 10.18 8.46 5.61
C SER A 41 11.30 9.24 6.29
N GLY A 42 12.38 8.54 6.65
CA GLY A 42 13.55 9.11 7.29
C GLY A 42 14.39 8.08 8.05
N THR A 43 15.41 8.60 8.76
CA THR A 43 16.38 7.82 9.55
C THR A 43 16.34 8.15 11.05
N GLN A 44 15.64 9.21 11.44
CA GLN A 44 15.60 9.71 12.81
C GLN A 44 14.22 9.49 13.45
N ALA A 45 14.10 9.75 14.75
CA ALA A 45 12.83 9.62 15.48
C ALA A 45 11.65 10.36 14.83
N GLN A 46 11.92 11.55 14.27
CA GLN A 46 10.95 12.28 13.47
C GLN A 46 11.18 12.02 11.98
N ALA A 47 10.09 11.79 11.24
CA ALA A 47 10.17 11.59 9.80
C ALA A 47 10.66 12.87 9.11
N ARG A 48 11.62 12.70 8.19
CA ARG A 48 12.09 13.79 7.32
C ARG A 48 11.03 14.15 6.29
N LEU A 49 10.27 13.15 5.84
CA LEU A 49 9.18 13.28 4.90
C LEU A 49 7.90 12.76 5.57
N LEU A 50 6.85 13.57 5.52
CA LEU A 50 5.48 13.13 5.81
C LEU A 50 4.58 13.67 4.69
N ARG A 51 3.85 12.80 4.01
CA ARG A 51 2.99 13.13 2.87
C ARG A 51 1.66 12.38 2.95
N THR A 52 0.60 13.08 2.55
CA THR A 52 -0.69 12.49 2.24
C THR A 52 -0.80 12.36 0.73
N LEU A 53 -1.29 11.22 0.26
CA LEU A 53 -1.64 10.98 -1.13
C LEU A 53 -3.16 11.01 -1.22
N GLU A 54 -3.70 11.76 -2.18
CA GLU A 54 -5.14 11.92 -2.41
C GLU A 54 -5.77 10.69 -3.09
N VAL A 55 -5.34 9.49 -2.66
CA VAL A 55 -5.83 8.18 -3.08
C VAL A 55 -5.97 7.30 -1.85
N GLY A 56 -7.12 6.67 -1.71
CA GLY A 56 -7.41 5.70 -0.65
C GLY A 56 -8.28 4.60 -1.21
N TYR A 57 -8.27 3.41 -0.62
CA TYR A 57 -8.89 2.23 -1.24
C TYR A 57 -10.39 2.46 -1.57
N TYR A 58 -11.12 3.15 -0.68
CA TYR A 58 -12.54 3.41 -0.88
C TYR A 58 -12.76 4.57 -1.85
N ALA A 59 -12.00 5.66 -1.72
CA ALA A 59 -12.11 6.82 -2.60
C ALA A 59 -11.75 6.46 -4.05
N THR A 60 -10.66 5.73 -4.28
CA THR A 60 -10.25 5.25 -5.60
C THR A 60 -11.28 4.30 -6.18
N ALA A 61 -11.76 3.32 -5.41
CA ALA A 61 -12.83 2.43 -5.87
C ALA A 61 -14.10 3.21 -6.27
N ALA A 62 -14.56 4.13 -5.42
CA ALA A 62 -15.77 4.92 -5.68
C ALA A 62 -15.62 5.86 -6.90
N ALA A 63 -14.42 6.37 -7.17
CA ALA A 63 -14.15 7.25 -8.30
C ALA A 63 -13.99 6.48 -9.62
N CYS A 64 -13.35 5.31 -9.60
CA CYS A 64 -12.87 4.64 -10.81
C CYS A 64 -13.66 3.37 -11.17
N PHE A 65 -14.22 2.64 -10.20
CA PHE A 65 -14.81 1.32 -10.42
C PHE A 65 -16.34 1.41 -10.43
N ARG A 66 -16.95 1.09 -11.58
CA ARG A 66 -18.42 0.93 -11.69
C ARG A 66 -18.83 -0.53 -11.58
N HIS A 67 -17.89 -1.44 -11.79
CA HIS A 67 -18.09 -2.88 -11.71
C HIS A 67 -17.33 -3.49 -10.53
N ASP A 68 -17.81 -4.63 -10.04
CA ASP A 68 -17.14 -5.46 -9.05
C ASP A 68 -17.16 -6.92 -9.53
N PRO A 69 -16.03 -7.46 -10.04
CA PRO A 69 -14.71 -6.84 -10.14
C PRO A 69 -14.64 -5.70 -11.18
N PRO A 70 -13.66 -4.77 -11.08
CA PRO A 70 -13.51 -3.68 -12.04
C PRO A 70 -13.20 -4.19 -13.45
N ALA A 71 -13.72 -3.49 -14.46
CA ALA A 71 -13.43 -3.79 -15.86
C ALA A 71 -12.01 -3.31 -16.25
N GLU A 72 -11.47 -3.82 -17.36
CA GLU A 72 -10.11 -3.49 -17.84
C GLU A 72 -9.87 -1.97 -17.94
N GLY A 73 -10.74 -1.24 -18.64
CA GLY A 73 -10.61 0.22 -18.76
C GLY A 73 -10.80 0.99 -17.45
N GLU A 74 -11.45 0.39 -16.45
CA GLU A 74 -11.57 0.97 -15.10
C GLU A 74 -10.28 0.81 -14.31
N LEU A 75 -9.59 -0.32 -14.48
CA LEU A 75 -8.24 -0.53 -13.92
C LEU A 75 -7.24 0.43 -14.56
N GLU A 76 -7.23 0.57 -15.88
CA GLU A 76 -6.34 1.51 -16.59
C GLU A 76 -6.54 2.95 -16.11
N HIS A 77 -7.80 3.37 -15.96
CA HIS A 77 -8.10 4.70 -15.43
C HIS A 77 -7.66 4.86 -13.97
N ALA A 78 -7.88 3.85 -13.13
CA ALA A 78 -7.44 3.89 -11.74
C ALA A 78 -5.90 3.93 -11.61
N ILE A 79 -5.17 3.24 -12.50
CA ILE A 79 -3.70 3.33 -12.58
C ILE A 79 -3.30 4.79 -12.81
N GLN A 80 -3.84 5.45 -13.83
CA GLN A 80 -3.51 6.85 -14.14
C GLN A 80 -3.75 7.77 -12.94
N VAL A 81 -4.90 7.66 -12.28
CA VAL A 81 -5.24 8.45 -11.08
C VAL A 81 -4.25 8.22 -9.94
N VAL A 82 -3.84 6.97 -9.71
CA VAL A 82 -2.89 6.63 -8.64
C VAL A 82 -1.47 7.05 -8.99
N GLU A 83 -1.02 6.86 -10.23
CA GLU A 83 0.30 7.30 -10.68
C GLU A 83 0.49 8.81 -10.49
N GLU A 84 -0.51 9.62 -10.87
CA GLU A 84 -0.48 11.07 -10.66
C GLU A 84 -0.33 11.45 -9.18
N ALA A 85 -0.93 10.70 -8.26
CA ALA A 85 -0.82 10.92 -6.83
C ALA A 85 0.53 10.45 -6.25
N VAL A 86 1.13 9.40 -6.79
CA VAL A 86 2.32 8.74 -6.25
C VAL A 86 3.63 9.34 -6.80
N MET A 87 3.72 9.57 -8.11
CA MET A 87 4.97 9.99 -8.77
C MET A 87 5.64 11.22 -8.16
N PRO A 88 4.92 12.27 -7.71
CA PRO A 88 5.55 13.44 -7.08
C PRO A 88 6.37 13.12 -5.81
N VAL A 89 6.07 12.01 -5.14
CA VAL A 89 6.76 11.60 -3.90
C VAL A 89 8.18 11.10 -4.20
N HIS A 90 8.41 10.47 -5.35
CA HIS A 90 9.72 9.91 -5.73
C HIS A 90 10.85 10.94 -5.61
N ALA A 91 10.61 12.19 -6.05
CA ALA A 91 11.61 13.26 -6.06
C ALA A 91 12.03 13.74 -4.66
N VAL A 92 11.24 13.45 -3.62
CA VAL A 92 11.47 13.93 -2.25
C VAL A 92 11.69 12.78 -1.26
N LEU A 93 11.60 11.54 -1.72
CA LEU A 93 11.83 10.36 -0.90
C LEU A 93 13.32 10.21 -0.59
N PRO A 94 13.70 10.05 0.69
CA PRO A 94 15.05 9.68 1.05
C PRO A 94 15.45 8.34 0.37
N PRO A 95 16.68 8.23 -0.17
CA PRO A 95 17.15 6.99 -0.76
C PRO A 95 17.39 5.91 0.32
N ASP A 96 17.51 4.65 -0.13
CA ASP A 96 17.94 3.50 0.66
C ASP A 96 17.10 3.20 1.92
N THR A 97 15.82 3.58 1.91
CA THR A 97 14.89 3.22 2.98
C THR A 97 14.25 1.84 2.74
N THR A 98 13.96 1.13 3.82
CA THR A 98 13.13 -0.08 3.76
C THR A 98 11.66 0.28 3.98
N LEU A 99 10.75 -0.25 3.15
CA LEU A 99 9.32 0.02 3.23
C LEU A 99 8.63 -0.89 4.26
N TYR A 100 7.83 -0.29 5.14
CA TYR A 100 7.08 -0.96 6.20
C TYR A 100 5.61 -0.58 6.17
N THR A 101 4.75 -1.47 6.66
CA THR A 101 3.35 -1.18 6.93
C THR A 101 2.83 -2.02 8.11
N ALA A 102 1.75 -1.56 8.71
CA ALA A 102 0.88 -2.33 9.61
C ALA A 102 -0.57 -2.39 9.08
N ASP A 103 -0.77 -2.02 7.81
CA ASP A 103 -2.08 -1.92 7.20
C ASP A 103 -2.70 -3.31 6.94
N ALA A 104 -3.91 -3.51 7.48
CA ALA A 104 -4.62 -4.78 7.35
C ALA A 104 -5.00 -5.09 5.90
N GLY A 105 -5.27 -4.08 5.06
CA GLY A 105 -5.55 -4.24 3.64
C GLY A 105 -4.32 -4.75 2.88
N ILE A 106 -3.15 -4.16 3.11
CA ILE A 106 -1.89 -4.65 2.54
C ILE A 106 -1.59 -6.08 3.04
N ARG A 107 -1.89 -6.38 4.30
CA ARG A 107 -1.79 -7.75 4.82
C ARG A 107 -2.68 -8.73 4.04
N GLN A 108 -3.92 -8.35 3.69
CA GLN A 108 -4.78 -9.19 2.84
C GLN A 108 -4.20 -9.39 1.44
N VAL A 109 -3.55 -8.36 0.86
CA VAL A 109 -2.82 -8.51 -0.41
C VAL A 109 -1.71 -9.54 -0.29
N ALA A 110 -0.92 -9.53 0.79
CA ALA A 110 0.13 -10.52 0.99
C ALA A 110 -0.40 -11.95 1.08
N LEU A 111 -1.53 -12.16 1.78
CA LEU A 111 -2.17 -13.47 1.85
C LEU A 111 -2.68 -13.92 0.47
N ALA A 112 -3.31 -13.02 -0.29
CA ALA A 112 -3.78 -13.31 -1.65
C ALA A 112 -2.61 -13.62 -2.60
N ALA A 113 -1.43 -13.05 -2.36
CA ALA A 113 -0.20 -13.33 -3.06
C ALA A 113 0.47 -14.67 -2.67
N GLY A 114 -0.12 -15.41 -1.72
CA GLY A 114 0.38 -16.70 -1.24
C GLY A 114 1.47 -16.60 -0.17
N ILE A 115 1.65 -15.43 0.45
CA ILE A 115 2.56 -15.28 1.60
C ILE A 115 1.89 -15.90 2.83
N GLU A 116 2.62 -16.78 3.52
CA GLU A 116 2.12 -17.42 4.73
C GLU A 116 1.85 -16.38 5.84
N ALA A 117 0.74 -16.55 6.55
CA ALA A 117 0.36 -15.67 7.65
C ALA A 117 1.35 -15.80 8.81
N GLN A 118 2.11 -14.73 9.06
CA GLN A 118 3.07 -14.63 10.16
C GLN A 118 2.94 -13.25 10.84
N PRO A 119 3.48 -13.08 12.07
CA PRO A 119 3.48 -11.77 12.75
C PRO A 119 4.20 -10.68 11.94
N GLU A 120 5.27 -11.06 11.25
CA GLU A 120 5.99 -10.26 10.26
C GLU A 120 5.99 -11.00 8.93
N MET A 121 5.61 -10.32 7.84
CA MET A 121 5.56 -10.88 6.50
C MET A 121 6.37 -9.99 5.55
N THR A 122 7.08 -10.59 4.61
CA THR A 122 7.72 -9.84 3.51
C THR A 122 6.96 -10.10 2.22
N LEU A 123 6.45 -9.04 1.61
CA LEU A 123 5.75 -9.09 0.33
C LEU A 123 6.63 -8.43 -0.76
N PRO A 124 7.24 -9.21 -1.67
CA PRO A 124 8.03 -8.66 -2.76
C PRO A 124 7.15 -8.07 -3.88
N LEU A 125 7.67 -7.07 -4.60
CA LEU A 125 6.99 -6.42 -5.73
C LEU A 125 6.52 -7.44 -6.77
N ASP A 126 7.37 -8.40 -7.15
CA ASP A 126 7.01 -9.45 -8.11
C ASP A 126 5.75 -10.24 -7.69
N ALA A 127 5.53 -10.44 -6.38
CA ALA A 127 4.33 -11.12 -5.88
C ALA A 127 3.10 -10.21 -5.95
N VAL A 128 3.26 -8.91 -5.72
CA VAL A 128 2.22 -7.89 -5.96
C VAL A 128 1.83 -7.87 -7.43
N GLU A 129 2.81 -7.84 -8.35
CA GLU A 129 2.57 -7.84 -9.79
C GLU A 129 1.87 -9.11 -10.27
N ARG A 130 2.29 -10.30 -9.79
CA ARG A 130 1.57 -11.55 -10.11
C ARG A 130 0.13 -11.53 -9.61
N THR A 131 -0.11 -10.96 -8.43
CA THR A 131 -1.46 -10.82 -7.87
C THR A 131 -2.30 -9.84 -8.69
N PHE A 132 -1.68 -8.75 -9.15
CA PHE A 132 -2.32 -7.79 -10.05
C PHE A 132 -2.65 -8.40 -11.41
N ASN A 133 -1.77 -9.22 -11.99
CA ASN A 133 -2.04 -9.92 -13.25
C ASN A 133 -3.22 -10.91 -13.16
N ARG A 134 -3.44 -11.51 -11.98
CA ARG A 134 -4.64 -12.31 -11.70
C ARG A 134 -5.89 -11.43 -11.70
N LEU A 135 -5.82 -10.23 -11.09
CA LEU A 135 -6.92 -9.25 -11.12
C LEU A 135 -7.23 -8.78 -12.55
N VAL A 136 -6.21 -8.50 -13.36
CA VAL A 136 -6.38 -8.18 -14.79
C VAL A 136 -7.04 -9.33 -15.54
N SER A 137 -6.64 -10.58 -15.26
CA SER A 137 -7.26 -11.76 -15.89
C SER A 137 -8.75 -11.87 -15.54
N VAL A 138 -9.13 -11.52 -14.31
CA VAL A 138 -10.53 -11.43 -13.88
C VAL A 138 -11.27 -10.31 -14.63
N ALA A 139 -10.66 -9.13 -14.76
CA ALA A 139 -11.22 -8.00 -15.51
C ALA A 139 -11.45 -8.32 -17.00
N LEU A 140 -10.65 -9.25 -17.56
CA LEU A 140 -10.79 -9.79 -18.91
C LEU A 140 -11.79 -10.95 -19.03
N GLY A 141 -12.55 -11.24 -17.96
CA GLY A 141 -13.65 -12.20 -17.96
C GLY A 141 -13.33 -13.57 -17.37
N ARG A 142 -12.16 -13.76 -16.73
CA ARG A 142 -11.95 -14.97 -15.92
C ARG A 142 -12.80 -14.95 -14.65
N PRO A 143 -13.39 -16.08 -14.23
CA PRO A 143 -14.13 -16.13 -12.98
C PRO A 143 -13.23 -15.85 -11.76
N PRO A 144 -13.59 -14.91 -10.85
CA PRO A 144 -12.79 -14.59 -9.66
C PRO A 144 -12.44 -15.80 -8.78
N ALA A 145 -13.39 -16.74 -8.64
CA ALA A 145 -13.23 -17.95 -7.83
C ALA A 145 -12.09 -18.87 -8.32
N GLN A 146 -11.72 -18.81 -9.60
CA GLN A 146 -10.60 -19.58 -10.16
C GLN A 146 -9.26 -18.91 -9.88
N GLU A 147 -9.28 -17.60 -9.69
CA GLU A 147 -8.08 -16.80 -9.48
C GLU A 147 -7.79 -16.60 -7.99
N GLY A 148 -8.58 -17.14 -7.05
CA GLY A 148 -8.26 -17.15 -5.61
C GLY A 148 -8.01 -15.77 -4.99
N LEU A 149 -8.63 -14.72 -5.55
CA LEU A 149 -8.52 -13.35 -5.05
C LEU A 149 -9.70 -13.05 -4.11
N PRO A 150 -9.48 -12.24 -3.05
CA PRO A 150 -10.58 -11.65 -2.30
C PRO A 150 -11.50 -10.86 -3.22
N GLU A 151 -12.81 -10.99 -2.98
CA GLU A 151 -13.83 -10.20 -3.66
C GLU A 151 -13.84 -8.75 -3.15
N GLY A 152 -14.37 -7.84 -3.95
CA GLY A 152 -14.63 -6.46 -3.54
C GLY A 152 -13.65 -5.44 -4.12
N SER A 153 -14.23 -4.32 -4.52
CA SER A 153 -13.53 -3.13 -5.04
C SER A 153 -12.44 -2.58 -4.10
N ALA A 154 -12.60 -2.74 -2.78
CA ALA A 154 -11.60 -2.33 -1.80
C ALA A 154 -10.28 -3.11 -1.95
N PHE A 155 -10.34 -4.42 -2.16
CA PHE A 155 -9.14 -5.24 -2.39
C PHE A 155 -8.44 -4.83 -3.68
N ALA A 156 -9.20 -4.67 -4.77
CA ALA A 156 -8.66 -4.25 -6.06
C ALA A 156 -7.96 -2.89 -5.97
N ALA A 157 -8.59 -1.92 -5.29
CA ALA A 157 -8.00 -0.59 -5.10
C ALA A 157 -6.77 -0.61 -4.19
N THR A 158 -6.78 -1.37 -3.09
CA THR A 158 -5.60 -1.53 -2.22
C THR A 158 -4.43 -2.16 -2.96
N LEU A 159 -4.68 -3.23 -3.74
CA LEU A 159 -3.67 -3.91 -4.55
C LEU A 159 -3.06 -2.96 -5.59
N LEU A 160 -3.90 -2.21 -6.30
CA LEU A 160 -3.47 -1.23 -7.30
C LEU A 160 -2.65 -0.11 -6.66
N ILE A 161 -3.14 0.52 -5.59
CA ILE A 161 -2.41 1.59 -4.88
C ILE A 161 -1.06 1.08 -4.37
N LEU A 162 -1.01 -0.12 -3.79
CA LEU A 162 0.23 -0.72 -3.33
C LEU A 162 1.22 -0.95 -4.48
N ARG A 163 0.74 -1.50 -5.60
CA ARG A 163 1.54 -1.76 -6.79
C ARG A 163 2.20 -0.47 -7.28
N GLU A 164 1.42 0.58 -7.50
CA GLU A 164 1.95 1.85 -8.00
C GLU A 164 2.91 2.51 -7.01
N CYS A 165 2.59 2.48 -5.70
CA CYS A 165 3.51 2.95 -4.66
C CYS A 165 4.85 2.22 -4.71
N MET A 166 4.86 0.90 -4.78
CA MET A 166 6.11 0.13 -4.78
C MET A 166 6.90 0.35 -6.09
N GLN A 167 6.21 0.30 -7.23
CA GLN A 167 6.84 0.44 -8.54
C GLN A 167 7.43 1.85 -8.76
N HIS A 168 6.64 2.91 -8.54
CA HIS A 168 7.08 4.28 -8.83
C HIS A 168 7.99 4.88 -7.76
N LEU A 169 7.95 4.37 -6.53
CA LEU A 169 8.86 4.80 -5.46
C LEU A 169 10.11 3.91 -5.34
N GLY A 170 10.23 2.86 -6.15
CA GLY A 170 11.44 2.04 -6.25
C GLY A 170 11.63 1.03 -5.12
N PHE A 171 10.55 0.54 -4.51
CA PHE A 171 10.62 -0.48 -3.46
C PHE A 171 10.45 -1.89 -4.03
N ASP A 172 11.45 -2.74 -3.81
CA ASP A 172 11.43 -4.15 -4.26
C ASP A 172 10.58 -5.06 -3.35
N ARG A 173 10.27 -4.60 -2.14
CA ARG A 173 9.48 -5.32 -1.13
C ARG A 173 8.86 -4.37 -0.12
N ILE A 174 7.82 -4.85 0.56
CA ILE A 174 7.27 -4.23 1.77
C ILE A 174 7.27 -5.24 2.92
N VAL A 175 7.67 -4.78 4.10
CA VAL A 175 7.60 -5.55 5.35
C VAL A 175 6.32 -5.19 6.08
N ILE A 176 5.48 -6.20 6.32
CA ILE A 176 4.18 -6.06 6.97
C ILE A 176 4.34 -6.55 8.40
N ARG A 177 4.06 -5.68 9.36
CA ARG A 177 4.10 -6.01 10.79
C ARG A 177 2.69 -5.96 11.35
N SER A 178 2.32 -6.99 12.09
CA SER A 178 1.07 -6.95 12.85
C SER A 178 1.26 -6.03 14.06
N ASP A 179 0.30 -5.16 14.35
CA ASP A 179 0.31 -4.27 15.54
C ASP A 179 0.35 -5.04 16.89
N THR A 180 0.27 -6.37 16.85
CA THR A 180 0.40 -7.23 18.01
C THR A 180 1.88 -7.48 18.31
N VAL A 181 2.53 -6.48 18.90
CA VAL A 181 3.62 -6.75 19.85
C VAL A 181 2.96 -7.51 21.01
N VAL A 182 3.21 -8.82 21.10
CA VAL A 182 3.01 -9.57 22.35
C VAL A 182 4.23 -9.33 23.21
#